data_AF-A0A9Q0J4Q9-F1
#
_entry.id   AF-A0A9Q0J4Q9-F1
#
_cell.length_a   1.000
_cell.length_b   1.000
_cell.length_c   1.000
_cell.angle_alpha   90.00
_cell.angle_beta   90.00
_cell.angle_gamma   90.00
#
_symmetry.space_group_name_H-M   'P 1'
#
loop_
_entity.id
_entity.type
_entity.pdbx_description
1 polymer ?
#
loop_
_entity_poly.entity_id
_entity_poly.type
_entity_poly.pdbx_seq_one_letter_code
_entity_poly.pdbx_strand_id
1 'polypeptide(L)'
;MKKEGKSRKRKRGKHSDRPENPSESNGTQKRRNDGNQSHGRVGAAQSPPASSKPTKSSSFLDKMRARLSGGHFRMINEKLYTCTGDEALNYFKEDPSLFDMYHTGYQEQMSHWPEQPVNIIIEWLKARSSSLIVADFGCGDARLAKNVENKVYSFDLVAKDPSVIACDMSNTPLDASSVDVAVFCLSLMGTNFPSFLQEAHRVLKPSGWLLIAEVKSRLDPNTGGADPKKFSKAISDLGFTSIQKDFSNKMFIVLYFQKKENKGSKNKEIDWPELKPCLYKRR
;
A
#
# COMPACT_ATOMS: atom_id res chain seq x y z
N MET A 1 -21.85 55.34 2.37
CA MET A 1 -21.78 55.73 3.80
C MET A 1 -20.79 54.81 4.52
N LYS A 2 -20.11 55.29 5.58
CA LYS A 2 -19.02 54.59 6.30
C LYS A 2 -19.50 53.73 7.48
N LYS A 3 -18.72 52.69 7.82
CA LYS A 3 -18.29 52.16 9.16
C LYS A 3 -17.79 50.72 8.93
N GLU A 4 -16.52 50.31 9.08
CA GLU A 4 -15.51 50.44 10.15
C GLU A 4 -15.92 49.88 11.54
N GLY A 5 -15.16 48.90 12.05
CA GLY A 5 -15.50 48.12 13.26
C GLY A 5 -14.38 47.23 13.87
N LYS A 6 -13.18 47.80 14.09
CA LYS A 6 -12.01 47.36 14.91
C LYS A 6 -11.96 45.95 15.59
N SER A 7 -10.89 45.24 15.24
CA SER A 7 -9.95 44.40 16.05
C SER A 7 -10.09 44.34 17.59
N ARG A 8 -9.81 43.15 18.18
CA ARG A 8 -9.21 43.02 19.54
C ARG A 8 -8.34 41.76 19.72
N LYS A 9 -7.20 41.92 20.41
CA LYS A 9 -6.11 40.95 20.60
C LYS A 9 -5.94 40.67 22.11
N ARG A 10 -5.87 39.41 22.56
CA ARG A 10 -5.52 39.00 23.95
C ARG A 10 -4.61 37.75 23.87
N LYS A 11 -3.30 37.87 24.09
CA LYS A 11 -2.49 37.89 25.35
C LYS A 11 -2.26 36.49 25.95
N ARG A 12 -0.98 36.10 26.02
CA ARG A 12 -0.44 34.86 26.63
C ARG A 12 -0.55 34.90 28.15
N GLY A 13 -0.79 33.74 28.76
CA GLY A 13 -0.49 33.45 30.17
C GLY A 13 0.72 32.50 30.27
N LYS A 14 1.56 32.71 31.29
CA LYS A 14 2.77 31.94 31.57
C LYS A 14 2.62 31.44 33.00
N HIS A 15 2.85 30.16 33.27
CA HIS A 15 3.12 29.69 34.63
C HIS A 15 4.27 28.69 34.61
N SER A 16 5.14 28.85 35.59
CA SER A 16 6.35 28.08 35.83
C SER A 16 6.33 27.73 37.29
N ASP A 17 6.55 26.46 37.63
CA ASP A 17 6.85 26.05 39.00
C ASP A 17 7.92 24.97 38.99
N ARG A 18 8.81 25.07 39.98
CA ARG A 18 10.02 24.26 40.21
C ARG A 18 10.17 24.13 41.72
N PRO A 19 10.50 22.95 42.25
CA PRO A 19 11.21 22.86 43.52
C PRO A 19 12.63 22.31 43.34
N GLU A 20 13.50 22.60 44.31
CA GLU A 20 14.88 22.15 44.36
C GLU A 20 15.08 20.98 45.35
N ASN A 21 16.29 20.43 45.38
CA ASN A 21 16.71 19.28 46.19
C ASN A 21 16.71 19.57 47.71
N PRO A 22 16.99 18.56 48.55
CA PRO A 22 18.38 18.42 49.00
C PRO A 22 18.98 16.99 48.89
N SER A 23 20.30 16.92 49.04
CA SER A 23 21.16 15.73 48.97
C SER A 23 21.71 15.33 50.36
N GLU A 24 22.62 14.34 50.38
CA GLU A 24 23.46 13.88 51.53
C GLU A 24 22.82 12.82 52.47
N SER A 25 23.54 11.86 53.09
CA SER A 25 24.99 11.53 53.14
C SER A 25 25.28 10.03 53.44
N ASN A 26 26.55 9.62 53.31
CA ASN A 26 27.12 8.29 53.60
C ASN A 26 26.96 7.76 55.05
N GLY A 27 27.09 6.43 55.26
CA GLY A 27 27.18 5.80 56.60
C GLY A 27 27.66 4.33 56.61
N THR A 28 28.98 4.13 56.76
CA THR A 28 29.74 2.86 56.76
C THR A 28 29.46 1.82 57.88
N GLN A 29 29.57 0.51 57.53
CA GLN A 29 30.14 -0.63 58.30
C GLN A 29 29.47 -1.02 59.67
N LYS A 30 29.53 -2.24 60.25
CA LYS A 30 30.64 -3.24 60.33
C LYS A 30 30.19 -4.57 61.01
N ARG A 31 30.81 -5.72 60.63
CA ARG A 31 31.14 -6.95 61.46
C ARG A 31 29.99 -7.88 61.95
N ARG A 32 30.08 -9.20 61.64
CA ARG A 32 30.55 -10.38 62.46
C ARG A 32 29.57 -10.78 63.59
N ASN A 33 29.34 -12.03 64.01
CA ASN A 33 29.73 -13.41 63.66
C ASN A 33 28.65 -14.33 64.33
N ASP A 34 28.57 -15.67 64.27
CA ASP A 34 29.40 -16.80 63.75
C ASP A 34 28.46 -18.02 63.51
N GLY A 35 28.98 -19.25 63.31
CA GLY A 35 28.29 -20.44 63.88
C GLY A 35 27.89 -21.65 63.00
N ASN A 36 28.89 -22.45 62.60
CA ASN A 36 28.93 -23.93 62.66
C ASN A 36 27.93 -24.86 61.88
N GLN A 37 28.52 -25.68 61.00
CA GLN A 37 28.27 -27.12 60.67
C GLN A 37 26.93 -27.79 61.11
N SER A 38 26.20 -28.52 60.26
CA SER A 38 26.62 -29.84 59.72
C SER A 38 25.55 -30.53 58.83
N HIS A 39 25.99 -31.56 58.09
CA HIS A 39 25.32 -32.54 57.20
C HIS A 39 23.78 -32.69 57.08
N GLY A 40 23.32 -32.82 55.81
CA GLY A 40 22.07 -33.52 55.44
C GLY A 40 21.81 -33.55 53.92
N ARG A 41 21.67 -34.75 53.31
CA ARG A 41 21.06 -34.93 51.95
C ARG A 41 19.52 -34.87 52.13
N VAL A 42 18.61 -34.68 51.15
CA VAL A 42 18.57 -34.97 49.69
C VAL A 42 17.53 -34.05 49.01
N GLY A 43 17.73 -33.66 47.75
CA GLY A 43 16.66 -33.51 46.74
C GLY A 43 15.72 -32.28 46.76
N ALA A 44 15.86 -31.38 45.77
CA ALA A 44 14.79 -30.50 45.29
C ALA A 44 15.01 -30.09 43.81
N ALA A 45 13.93 -29.79 43.10
CA ALA A 45 13.89 -29.57 41.65
C ALA A 45 14.75 -28.38 41.15
N GLN A 46 15.33 -28.55 39.96
CA GLN A 46 15.93 -27.44 39.19
C GLN A 46 14.81 -26.62 38.51
N SER A 47 14.68 -25.35 38.89
CA SER A 47 13.88 -24.37 38.16
C SER A 47 14.71 -23.78 37.00
N PRO A 48 14.15 -23.60 35.79
CA PRO A 48 14.87 -23.03 34.66
C PRO A 48 15.08 -21.51 34.86
N PRO A 49 16.21 -20.94 34.43
CA PRO A 49 16.44 -19.50 34.50
C PRO A 49 15.48 -18.77 33.56
N ALA A 50 14.85 -17.70 34.07
CA ALA A 50 13.90 -16.90 33.31
C ALA A 50 14.58 -16.26 32.09
N SER A 51 14.07 -16.55 30.89
CA SER A 51 14.54 -15.92 29.65
C SER A 51 14.02 -14.49 29.54
N SER A 52 14.78 -13.55 30.08
CA SER A 52 14.58 -12.11 29.89
C SER A 52 14.86 -11.73 28.43
N LYS A 53 13.85 -11.89 27.55
CA LYS A 53 13.89 -11.31 26.21
C LYS A 53 14.04 -9.78 26.34
N PRO A 54 15.14 -9.16 25.88
CA PRO A 54 15.26 -7.72 25.90
C PRO A 54 14.35 -7.15 24.80
N THR A 55 13.25 -6.55 25.21
CA THR A 55 12.43 -5.71 24.33
C THR A 55 13.26 -4.50 23.90
N LYS A 56 13.85 -4.56 22.70
CA LYS A 56 14.59 -3.43 22.11
C LYS A 56 13.63 -2.25 21.93
N SER A 57 13.65 -1.32 22.87
CA SER A 57 12.99 -0.02 22.72
C SER A 57 13.65 0.73 21.56
N SER A 58 12.86 1.14 20.56
CA SER A 58 13.40 1.86 19.41
C SER A 58 13.95 3.22 19.86
N SER A 59 15.17 3.54 19.42
CA SER A 59 15.85 4.75 19.86
C SER A 59 15.14 6.00 19.34
N PHE A 60 15.42 7.16 19.95
CA PHE A 60 14.90 8.43 19.45
C PHE A 60 15.32 8.68 17.99
N LEU A 61 16.55 8.28 17.61
CA LEU A 61 17.06 8.38 16.24
C LEU A 61 16.27 7.49 15.28
N ASP A 62 15.89 6.27 15.69
CA ASP A 62 15.10 5.37 14.85
C ASP A 62 13.68 5.91 14.63
N LYS A 63 13.08 6.49 15.67
CA LYS A 63 11.78 7.18 15.55
C LYS A 63 11.86 8.41 14.64
N MET A 64 12.98 9.13 14.65
CA MET A 64 13.21 10.25 13.74
C MET A 64 13.41 9.79 12.28
N ARG A 65 14.23 8.74 12.05
CA ARG A 65 14.39 8.10 10.74
C ARG A 65 13.06 7.61 10.17
N ALA A 66 12.28 6.84 10.94
CA ALA A 66 10.99 6.32 10.50
C ALA A 66 10.01 7.44 10.10
N ARG A 67 10.01 8.57 10.84
CA ARG A 67 9.20 9.76 10.49
C ARG A 67 9.66 10.43 9.20
N LEU A 68 10.96 10.46 8.92
CA LEU A 68 11.52 10.99 7.66
C LEU A 68 11.21 10.06 6.48
N SER A 69 11.43 8.75 6.61
CA SER A 69 11.12 7.76 5.55
C SER A 69 9.63 7.77 5.20
N GLY A 70 8.74 7.74 6.20
CA GLY A 70 7.30 7.89 5.97
C GLY A 70 6.90 9.27 5.43
N GLY A 71 7.74 10.29 5.61
CA GLY A 71 7.61 11.61 4.97
C GLY A 71 7.83 11.53 3.46
N HIS A 72 9.00 11.02 3.05
CA HIS A 72 9.35 10.86 1.64
C HIS A 72 8.40 9.93 0.90
N PHE A 73 8.04 8.78 1.50
CA PHE A 73 7.05 7.87 0.91
C PHE A 73 5.74 8.58 0.56
N ARG A 74 5.17 9.38 1.48
CA ARG A 74 3.93 10.12 1.21
C ARG A 74 4.08 11.14 0.08
N MET A 75 5.21 11.83 0.02
CA MET A 75 5.52 12.80 -1.04
C MET A 75 5.61 12.10 -2.42
N ILE A 76 6.34 10.99 -2.51
CA ILE A 76 6.46 10.21 -3.75
C ILE A 76 5.10 9.66 -4.17
N ASN A 77 4.37 9.04 -3.24
CA ASN A 77 3.03 8.52 -3.46
C ASN A 77 2.04 9.61 -3.93
N GLU A 78 2.09 10.82 -3.34
CA GLU A 78 1.27 11.96 -3.77
C GLU A 78 1.63 12.42 -5.19
N LYS A 79 2.92 12.46 -5.56
CA LYS A 79 3.38 12.72 -6.94
C LYS A 79 2.83 11.68 -7.92
N LEU A 80 2.91 10.38 -7.59
CA LEU A 80 2.42 9.28 -8.45
C LEU A 80 0.90 9.30 -8.70
N TYR A 81 0.11 9.91 -7.81
CA TYR A 81 -1.33 10.13 -8.02
C TYR A 81 -1.67 11.46 -8.70
N THR A 82 -0.67 12.31 -8.98
CA THR A 82 -0.86 13.67 -9.54
C THR A 82 -0.09 13.91 -10.84
N CYS A 83 0.40 12.84 -11.46
CA CYS A 83 1.06 12.85 -12.76
C CYS A 83 0.56 11.71 -13.65
N THR A 84 0.97 11.72 -14.92
CA THR A 84 0.78 10.63 -15.87
C THR A 84 1.80 9.48 -15.64
N GLY A 85 1.58 8.34 -16.29
CA GLY A 85 2.54 7.24 -16.31
C GLY A 85 3.91 7.63 -16.91
N ASP A 86 3.94 8.32 -18.05
CA ASP A 86 5.17 8.87 -18.65
C ASP A 86 5.94 9.82 -17.71
N GLU A 87 5.22 10.70 -17.00
CA GLU A 87 5.84 11.59 -16.01
C GLU A 87 6.38 10.82 -14.80
N ALA A 88 5.69 9.78 -14.34
CA ALA A 88 6.16 8.90 -13.27
C ALA A 88 7.40 8.08 -13.71
N LEU A 89 7.40 7.61 -14.96
CA LEU A 89 8.52 6.90 -15.58
C LEU A 89 9.77 7.80 -15.64
N ASN A 90 9.61 9.05 -16.06
CA ASN A 90 10.72 10.01 -16.09
C ASN A 90 11.20 10.38 -14.69
N TYR A 91 10.28 10.58 -13.72
CA TYR A 91 10.62 10.84 -12.32
C TYR A 91 11.47 9.73 -11.69
N PHE A 92 11.19 8.45 -12.00
CA PHE A 92 12.03 7.32 -11.55
C PHE A 92 13.31 7.12 -12.38
N LYS A 93 13.38 7.60 -13.62
CA LYS A 93 14.63 7.61 -14.41
C LYS A 93 15.62 8.67 -13.91
N GLU A 94 15.12 9.82 -13.47
CA GLU A 94 15.95 10.92 -12.93
C GLU A 94 16.61 10.54 -11.59
N ASP A 95 15.89 9.85 -10.71
CA ASP A 95 16.44 9.25 -9.48
C ASP A 95 15.84 7.86 -9.22
N PRO A 96 16.54 6.78 -9.63
CA PRO A 96 16.10 5.40 -9.39
C PRO A 96 15.92 5.04 -7.91
N SER A 97 16.58 5.74 -6.98
CA SER A 97 16.44 5.47 -5.55
C SER A 97 15.04 5.81 -5.01
N LEU A 98 14.31 6.70 -5.69
CA LEU A 98 12.92 7.03 -5.37
C LEU A 98 12.00 5.81 -5.51
N PHE A 99 12.30 4.89 -6.43
CA PHE A 99 11.54 3.65 -6.59
C PHE A 99 11.79 2.69 -5.42
N ASP A 100 13.01 2.63 -4.89
CA ASP A 100 13.32 1.95 -3.64
C ASP A 100 12.57 2.55 -2.45
N MET A 101 12.67 3.86 -2.28
CA MET A 101 12.01 4.58 -1.20
C MET A 101 10.48 4.45 -1.25
N TYR A 102 9.89 4.47 -2.44
CA TYR A 102 8.46 4.21 -2.65
C TYR A 102 8.08 2.81 -2.19
N HIS A 103 8.75 1.77 -2.71
CA HIS A 103 8.40 0.39 -2.39
C HIS A 103 8.65 0.01 -0.93
N THR A 104 9.73 0.51 -0.30
CA THR A 104 9.93 0.32 1.16
C THR A 104 8.78 0.95 1.95
N GLY A 105 8.36 2.17 1.60
CA GLY A 105 7.23 2.83 2.25
C GLY A 105 5.90 2.13 2.01
N TYR A 106 5.65 1.65 0.79
CA TYR A 106 4.45 0.91 0.41
C TYR A 106 4.35 -0.42 1.17
N GLN A 107 5.42 -1.23 1.20
CA GLN A 107 5.44 -2.48 1.94
C GLN A 107 5.21 -2.26 3.45
N GLU A 108 5.78 -1.19 4.01
CA GLU A 108 5.52 -0.79 5.40
C GLU A 108 4.06 -0.33 5.64
N GLN A 109 3.36 0.21 4.63
CA GLN A 109 1.92 0.44 4.74
C GLN A 109 1.11 -0.85 4.65
N MET A 110 1.49 -1.78 3.76
CA MET A 110 0.80 -3.05 3.52
C MET A 110 0.98 -4.05 4.66
N SER A 111 2.10 -4.02 5.38
CA SER A 111 2.34 -4.87 6.57
C SER A 111 1.33 -4.63 7.70
N HIS A 112 0.72 -3.44 7.74
CA HIS A 112 -0.28 -3.03 8.72
C HIS A 112 -1.74 -3.28 8.27
N TRP A 113 -1.96 -4.01 7.16
CA TRP A 113 -3.28 -4.40 6.69
C TRP A 113 -3.56 -5.84 7.11
N PRO A 114 -4.76 -6.17 7.64
CA PRO A 114 -5.07 -7.53 8.08
C PRO A 114 -5.13 -8.53 6.92
N GLU A 115 -5.33 -8.02 5.71
CA GLU A 115 -5.42 -8.75 4.46
C GLU A 115 -4.96 -7.82 3.33
N GLN A 116 -4.28 -8.36 2.33
CA GLN A 116 -3.77 -7.59 1.18
C GLN A 116 -4.48 -8.06 -0.10
N PRO A 117 -4.84 -7.14 -1.01
CA PRO A 117 -5.66 -7.47 -2.19
C PRO A 117 -5.01 -8.51 -3.13
N VAL A 118 -3.67 -8.51 -3.23
CA VAL A 118 -2.94 -9.51 -4.03
C VAL A 118 -3.20 -10.94 -3.55
N ASN A 119 -3.44 -11.17 -2.25
CA ASN A 119 -3.77 -12.50 -1.74
C ASN A 119 -5.13 -12.98 -2.29
N ILE A 120 -6.13 -12.09 -2.37
CA ILE A 120 -7.45 -12.41 -2.93
C ILE A 120 -7.32 -12.81 -4.41
N ILE A 121 -6.49 -12.10 -5.16
CA ILE A 121 -6.25 -12.36 -6.58
C ILE A 121 -5.46 -13.68 -6.79
N ILE A 122 -4.47 -13.97 -5.94
CA ILE A 122 -3.74 -15.24 -5.93
C ILE A 122 -4.71 -16.42 -5.73
N GLU A 123 -5.57 -16.37 -4.71
CA GLU A 123 -6.52 -17.46 -4.45
C GLU A 123 -7.60 -17.56 -5.53
N TRP A 124 -8.01 -16.43 -6.13
CA TRP A 124 -8.91 -16.42 -7.29
C TRP A 124 -8.31 -17.12 -8.52
N LEU A 125 -7.00 -16.97 -8.76
CA LEU A 125 -6.28 -17.65 -9.84
C LEU A 125 -6.06 -19.14 -9.55
N LYS A 126 -5.66 -19.49 -8.32
CA LYS A 126 -5.49 -20.91 -7.90
C LYS A 126 -6.78 -21.72 -7.97
N ALA A 127 -7.94 -21.08 -7.79
CA ALA A 127 -9.26 -21.71 -7.97
C ALA A 127 -9.65 -21.93 -9.45
N ARG A 128 -8.74 -21.67 -10.40
CA ARG A 128 -8.95 -21.75 -11.86
C ARG A 128 -7.78 -22.47 -12.53
N SER A 129 -7.85 -22.63 -13.85
CA SER A 129 -6.78 -23.31 -14.59
C SER A 129 -5.47 -22.50 -14.55
N SER A 130 -4.35 -23.18 -14.25
CA SER A 130 -2.99 -22.65 -14.41
C SER A 130 -2.62 -22.35 -15.87
N SER A 131 -3.40 -22.84 -16.85
CA SER A 131 -3.23 -22.50 -18.27
C SER A 131 -3.65 -21.07 -18.64
N LEU A 132 -4.36 -20.34 -17.77
CA LEU A 132 -4.74 -18.95 -18.02
C LEU A 132 -3.49 -18.06 -18.03
N ILE A 133 -3.32 -17.25 -19.07
CA ILE A 133 -2.25 -16.28 -19.20
C ILE A 133 -2.69 -14.97 -18.52
N VAL A 134 -1.86 -14.45 -17.62
CA VAL A 134 -2.14 -13.26 -16.80
C VAL A 134 -1.25 -12.09 -17.22
N ALA A 135 -1.80 -10.89 -17.24
CA ALA A 135 -1.05 -9.64 -17.27
C ALA A 135 -1.28 -8.90 -15.94
N ASP A 136 -0.19 -8.59 -15.22
CA ASP A 136 -0.19 -7.91 -13.93
C ASP A 136 0.33 -6.47 -14.12
N PHE A 137 -0.60 -5.53 -14.14
CA PHE A 137 -0.35 -4.12 -14.45
C PHE A 137 0.01 -3.36 -13.16
N GLY A 138 1.25 -2.88 -13.05
CA GLY A 138 1.79 -2.27 -11.82
C GLY A 138 2.11 -3.33 -10.77
N CYS A 139 2.86 -4.35 -11.17
CA CYS A 139 3.15 -5.56 -10.41
C CYS A 139 4.11 -5.38 -9.22
N GLY A 140 4.81 -4.25 -9.12
CA GLY A 140 5.80 -3.96 -8.09
C GLY A 140 6.94 -4.99 -8.02
N ASP A 141 6.95 -5.79 -6.96
CA ASP A 141 7.95 -6.84 -6.72
C ASP A 141 7.58 -8.21 -7.34
N ALA A 142 6.65 -8.21 -8.31
CA ALA A 142 6.12 -9.40 -9.00
C ALA A 142 5.54 -10.46 -8.03
N ARG A 143 4.98 -10.03 -6.90
CA ARG A 143 4.45 -10.93 -5.88
C ARG A 143 3.32 -11.83 -6.38
N LEU A 144 2.52 -11.38 -7.35
CA LEU A 144 1.50 -12.23 -7.98
C LEU A 144 2.13 -13.43 -8.70
N ALA A 145 3.06 -13.15 -9.64
CA ALA A 145 3.77 -14.15 -10.43
C ALA A 145 4.50 -15.19 -9.55
N LYS A 146 5.06 -14.75 -8.42
CA LYS A 146 5.78 -15.63 -7.46
C LYS A 146 4.89 -16.59 -6.66
N ASN A 147 3.56 -16.47 -6.75
CA ASN A 147 2.61 -17.21 -5.90
C ASN A 147 1.52 -17.97 -6.68
N VAL A 148 1.64 -18.05 -8.01
CA VAL A 148 0.73 -18.81 -8.89
C VAL A 148 1.51 -19.63 -9.91
N GLU A 149 0.91 -20.71 -10.42
CA GLU A 149 1.50 -21.53 -11.50
C GLU A 149 1.25 -20.94 -12.90
N ASN A 150 0.36 -19.95 -13.00
CA ASN A 150 0.03 -19.29 -14.26
C ASN A 150 1.23 -18.60 -14.90
N LYS A 151 1.25 -18.55 -16.24
CA LYS A 151 2.14 -17.62 -16.94
C LYS A 151 1.69 -16.19 -16.66
N VAL A 152 2.48 -15.43 -15.91
CA VAL A 152 2.23 -14.01 -15.61
C VAL A 152 3.23 -13.14 -16.37
N TYR A 153 2.74 -12.17 -17.14
CA TYR A 153 3.51 -11.03 -17.60
C TYR A 153 3.38 -9.91 -16.58
N SER A 154 4.47 -9.56 -15.91
CA SER A 154 4.51 -8.56 -14.85
C SER A 154 5.03 -7.24 -15.40
N PHE A 155 4.23 -6.17 -15.34
CA PHE A 155 4.58 -4.84 -15.85
C PHE A 155 4.72 -3.83 -14.71
N ASP A 156 5.78 -3.03 -14.73
CA ASP A 156 5.95 -1.88 -13.83
C ASP A 156 6.79 -0.79 -14.51
N LEU A 157 6.89 0.39 -13.91
CA LEU A 157 7.72 1.48 -14.42
C LEU A 157 9.23 1.15 -14.28
N VAL A 158 9.61 0.31 -13.31
CA VAL A 158 10.99 -0.10 -13.06
C VAL A 158 11.06 -1.60 -12.75
N ALA A 159 11.93 -2.32 -13.47
CA ALA A 159 12.16 -3.75 -13.24
C ALA A 159 13.12 -4.00 -12.07
N LYS A 160 12.57 -4.37 -10.91
CA LYS A 160 13.32 -4.84 -9.73
C LYS A 160 13.63 -6.33 -9.74
N ASP A 161 12.73 -7.10 -10.32
CA ASP A 161 12.87 -8.54 -10.50
C ASP A 161 13.14 -8.81 -11.98
N PRO A 162 14.04 -9.74 -12.36
CA PRO A 162 14.32 -10.05 -13.76
C PRO A 162 13.10 -10.50 -14.59
N SER A 163 12.00 -10.91 -13.93
CA SER A 163 10.73 -11.26 -14.58
C SER A 163 9.83 -10.05 -14.89
N VAL A 164 10.14 -8.85 -14.37
CA VAL A 164 9.36 -7.63 -14.60
C VAL A 164 9.78 -6.95 -15.90
N ILE A 165 8.79 -6.64 -16.72
CA ILE A 165 8.92 -5.85 -17.95
C ILE A 165 8.75 -4.38 -17.57
N ALA A 166 9.83 -3.60 -17.69
CA ALA A 166 9.80 -2.16 -17.43
C ALA A 166 9.13 -1.38 -18.58
N CYS A 167 7.92 -0.83 -18.36
CA CYS A 167 7.20 -0.01 -19.33
C CYS A 167 6.12 0.88 -18.65
N ASP A 168 5.67 1.93 -19.35
CA ASP A 168 4.37 2.53 -19.04
C ASP A 168 3.27 1.51 -19.41
N MET A 169 2.45 1.14 -18.44
CA MET A 169 1.40 0.12 -18.59
C MET A 169 0.17 0.59 -19.40
N SER A 170 0.19 1.81 -19.95
CA SER A 170 -0.72 2.27 -21.02
C SER A 170 -0.33 1.75 -22.40
N ASN A 171 0.87 1.20 -22.58
CA ASN A 171 1.35 0.63 -23.83
C ASN A 171 2.33 -0.53 -23.57
N THR A 172 1.79 -1.70 -23.26
CA THR A 172 2.57 -2.92 -23.00
C THR A 172 3.07 -3.56 -24.29
N PRO A 173 4.22 -4.27 -24.27
CA PRO A 173 4.76 -4.96 -25.44
C PRO A 173 4.03 -6.28 -25.78
N LEU A 174 2.75 -6.43 -25.39
CA LEU A 174 1.92 -7.59 -25.70
C LEU A 174 1.10 -7.38 -26.97
N ASP A 175 0.82 -8.47 -27.68
CA ASP A 175 -0.16 -8.46 -28.77
C ASP A 175 -1.60 -8.26 -28.25
N ALA A 176 -2.47 -7.76 -29.12
CA ALA A 176 -3.90 -7.65 -28.81
C ALA A 176 -4.53 -9.05 -28.66
N SER A 177 -5.46 -9.20 -27.71
CA SER A 177 -6.10 -10.49 -27.39
C SER A 177 -5.14 -11.65 -27.09
N SER A 178 -4.01 -11.37 -26.44
CA SER A 178 -2.98 -12.34 -26.09
C SER A 178 -3.12 -12.95 -24.68
N VAL A 179 -3.83 -12.29 -23.74
CA VAL A 179 -3.98 -12.75 -22.35
C VAL A 179 -5.43 -13.08 -21.96
N ASP A 180 -5.59 -13.98 -20.98
CA ASP A 180 -6.89 -14.43 -20.47
C ASP A 180 -7.35 -13.63 -19.25
N VAL A 181 -6.40 -13.04 -18.51
CA VAL A 181 -6.65 -12.26 -17.29
C VAL A 181 -5.77 -11.01 -17.28
N ALA A 182 -6.35 -9.85 -16.93
CA ALA A 182 -5.64 -8.61 -16.62
C ALA A 182 -5.94 -8.20 -15.17
N VAL A 183 -4.90 -7.82 -14.44
CA VAL A 183 -4.96 -7.48 -13.02
C VAL A 183 -4.45 -6.06 -12.80
N PHE A 184 -5.23 -5.26 -12.07
CA PHE A 184 -4.77 -4.02 -11.44
C PHE A 184 -4.90 -4.18 -9.92
N CYS A 185 -3.77 -4.20 -9.20
CA CYS A 185 -3.74 -4.41 -7.76
C CYS A 185 -3.13 -3.19 -7.07
N LEU A 186 -3.99 -2.23 -6.69
CA LEU A 186 -3.63 -0.91 -6.16
C LEU A 186 -2.80 -0.02 -7.11
N SER A 187 -2.88 -0.29 -8.42
CA SER A 187 -1.99 0.26 -9.45
C SER A 187 -2.61 1.31 -10.38
N LEU A 188 -3.91 1.67 -10.25
CA LEU A 188 -4.52 2.73 -11.06
C LEU A 188 -4.14 4.13 -10.56
N MET A 189 -2.84 4.41 -10.46
CA MET A 189 -2.30 5.61 -9.80
C MET A 189 -2.34 6.86 -10.68
N GLY A 190 -1.76 6.78 -11.88
CA GLY A 190 -1.61 7.93 -12.77
C GLY A 190 -2.93 8.57 -13.19
N THR A 191 -2.90 9.88 -13.46
CA THR A 191 -4.08 10.65 -13.91
C THR A 191 -4.64 10.13 -15.24
N ASN A 192 -3.78 9.53 -16.08
CA ASN A 192 -4.14 8.85 -17.31
C ASN A 192 -4.65 7.40 -17.12
N PHE A 193 -5.15 7.01 -15.93
CA PHE A 193 -5.65 5.65 -15.68
C PHE A 193 -6.64 5.06 -16.72
N PRO A 194 -7.47 5.85 -17.44
CA PRO A 194 -8.29 5.33 -18.53
C PRO A 194 -7.47 4.64 -19.62
N SER A 195 -6.25 5.10 -19.90
CA SER A 195 -5.34 4.49 -20.87
C SER A 195 -4.84 3.12 -20.43
N PHE A 196 -4.57 2.91 -19.14
CA PHE A 196 -4.22 1.59 -18.60
C PHE A 196 -5.37 0.59 -18.77
N LEU A 197 -6.62 1.04 -18.55
CA LEU A 197 -7.81 0.20 -18.74
C LEU A 197 -8.10 -0.08 -20.22
N GLN A 198 -7.86 0.90 -21.12
CA GLN A 198 -7.92 0.71 -22.56
C GLN A 198 -6.87 -0.32 -23.04
N GLU A 199 -5.68 -0.28 -22.47
CA GLU A 199 -4.60 -1.22 -22.77
C GLU A 199 -4.92 -2.65 -22.29
N ALA A 200 -5.42 -2.78 -21.06
CA ALA A 200 -5.96 -4.06 -20.57
C ALA A 200 -7.09 -4.58 -21.48
N HIS A 201 -7.96 -3.71 -21.98
CA HIS A 201 -8.97 -4.09 -22.97
C HIS A 201 -8.35 -4.53 -24.31
N ARG A 202 -7.25 -3.92 -24.76
CA ARG A 202 -6.54 -4.33 -25.99
C ARG A 202 -5.95 -5.74 -25.85
N VAL A 203 -5.20 -6.00 -24.77
CA VAL A 203 -4.47 -7.27 -24.59
C VAL A 203 -5.38 -8.44 -24.18
N LEU A 204 -6.53 -8.18 -23.53
CA LEU A 204 -7.46 -9.25 -23.13
C LEU A 204 -8.14 -9.92 -24.32
N LYS A 205 -8.24 -11.25 -24.29
CA LYS A 205 -9.10 -12.04 -25.17
C LYS A 205 -10.60 -11.71 -24.93
N PRO A 206 -11.48 -11.93 -25.92
CA PRO A 206 -12.93 -12.02 -25.70
C PRO A 206 -13.26 -12.92 -24.50
N SER A 207 -14.23 -12.51 -23.66
CA SER A 207 -14.60 -13.20 -22.40
C SER A 207 -13.49 -13.34 -21.35
N GLY A 208 -12.29 -12.78 -21.59
CA GLY A 208 -11.20 -12.67 -20.64
C GLY A 208 -11.52 -11.74 -19.46
N TRP A 209 -10.84 -11.96 -18.34
CA TRP A 209 -11.15 -11.36 -17.05
C TRP A 209 -10.34 -10.08 -16.77
N LEU A 210 -11.01 -9.07 -16.24
CA LEU A 210 -10.38 -7.88 -15.67
C LEU A 210 -10.68 -7.85 -14.16
N LEU A 211 -9.62 -7.95 -13.35
CA LEU A 211 -9.67 -7.81 -11.91
C LEU A 211 -9.08 -6.45 -11.51
N ILE A 212 -9.82 -5.68 -10.72
CA ILE A 212 -9.36 -4.40 -10.18
C ILE A 212 -9.54 -4.44 -8.66
N ALA A 213 -8.44 -4.34 -7.93
CA ALA A 213 -8.45 -4.07 -6.50
C ALA A 213 -7.92 -2.66 -6.25
N GLU A 214 -8.67 -1.83 -5.53
CA GLU A 214 -8.34 -0.43 -5.29
C GLU A 214 -8.69 0.02 -3.87
N VAL A 215 -7.96 1.02 -3.35
CA VAL A 215 -8.16 1.50 -1.98
C VAL A 215 -9.53 2.15 -1.84
N LYS A 216 -10.30 1.74 -0.84
CA LYS A 216 -11.74 2.05 -0.71
C LYS A 216 -12.04 3.54 -0.72
N SER A 217 -11.19 4.37 -0.11
CA SER A 217 -11.35 5.83 -0.09
C SER A 217 -11.12 6.53 -1.44
N ARG A 218 -10.55 5.85 -2.45
CA ARG A 218 -10.49 6.38 -3.82
C ARG A 218 -11.84 6.31 -4.52
N LEU A 219 -12.66 5.35 -4.08
CA LEU A 219 -13.97 4.98 -4.63
C LEU A 219 -15.06 5.08 -3.53
N ASP A 220 -15.01 6.14 -2.72
CA ASP A 220 -16.04 6.44 -1.71
C ASP A 220 -16.39 7.94 -1.74
N PRO A 221 -17.56 8.32 -2.28
CA PRO A 221 -18.05 9.70 -2.31
C PRO A 221 -18.10 10.39 -0.94
N ASN A 222 -18.32 9.63 0.15
CA ASN A 222 -18.35 10.18 1.50
C ASN A 222 -16.97 10.70 1.95
N THR A 223 -15.90 10.29 1.26
CA THR A 223 -14.54 10.78 1.47
C THR A 223 -14.06 11.71 0.35
N GLY A 224 -14.91 12.04 -0.61
CA GLY A 224 -14.52 12.76 -1.84
C GLY A 224 -13.81 11.89 -2.87
N GLY A 225 -13.99 10.57 -2.81
CA GLY A 225 -13.60 9.65 -3.89
C GLY A 225 -14.68 9.52 -4.97
N ALA A 226 -14.36 8.83 -6.06
CA ALA A 226 -15.30 8.53 -7.12
C ALA A 226 -16.46 7.64 -6.64
N ASP A 227 -17.63 7.76 -7.28
CA ASP A 227 -18.75 6.81 -7.06
C ASP A 227 -18.41 5.45 -7.71
N PRO A 228 -18.37 4.33 -6.94
CA PRO A 228 -18.18 2.99 -7.48
C PRO A 228 -19.13 2.63 -8.63
N LYS A 229 -20.36 3.17 -8.63
CA LYS A 229 -21.34 2.94 -9.69
C LYS A 229 -20.93 3.65 -10.98
N LYS A 230 -20.49 4.92 -10.90
CA LYS A 230 -19.94 5.65 -12.05
C LYS A 230 -18.67 4.97 -12.59
N PHE A 231 -17.74 4.59 -11.71
CA PHE A 231 -16.52 3.89 -12.11
C PHE A 231 -16.81 2.55 -12.79
N SER A 232 -17.70 1.74 -12.20
CA SER A 232 -18.19 0.50 -12.83
C SER A 232 -18.87 0.74 -14.18
N LYS A 233 -19.59 1.86 -14.33
CA LYS A 233 -20.26 2.23 -15.58
C LYS A 233 -19.23 2.59 -16.65
N ALA A 234 -18.22 3.40 -16.35
CA ALA A 234 -17.15 3.76 -17.29
C ALA A 234 -16.41 2.52 -17.81
N ILE A 235 -16.06 1.58 -16.92
CA ILE A 235 -15.51 0.26 -17.29
C ILE A 235 -16.50 -0.53 -18.16
N SER A 236 -17.80 -0.46 -17.86
CA SER A 236 -18.83 -1.13 -18.67
C SER A 236 -18.99 -0.50 -20.07
N ASP A 237 -18.87 0.82 -20.18
CA ASP A 237 -18.92 1.56 -21.44
C ASP A 237 -17.67 1.28 -22.30
N LEU A 238 -16.50 1.08 -21.68
CA LEU A 238 -15.23 0.72 -22.33
C LEU A 238 -15.29 -0.62 -23.09
N GLY A 239 -16.14 -1.56 -22.67
CA GLY A 239 -16.23 -2.88 -23.31
C GLY A 239 -16.41 -4.05 -22.36
N PHE A 240 -16.51 -3.82 -21.05
CA PHE A 240 -16.61 -4.88 -20.05
C PHE A 240 -18.04 -5.11 -19.54
N THR A 241 -18.27 -6.25 -18.92
CA THR A 241 -19.47 -6.60 -18.15
C THR A 241 -19.06 -6.83 -16.70
N SER A 242 -19.71 -6.15 -15.75
CA SER A 242 -19.49 -6.38 -14.32
C SER A 242 -20.05 -7.74 -13.90
N ILE A 243 -19.21 -8.60 -13.34
CA ILE A 243 -19.59 -9.94 -12.87
C ILE A 243 -19.81 -9.96 -11.35
N GLN A 244 -18.83 -9.45 -10.60
CA GLN A 244 -18.86 -9.44 -9.13
C GLN A 244 -18.22 -8.16 -8.59
N LYS A 245 -18.68 -7.72 -7.42
CA LYS A 245 -18.10 -6.59 -6.69
C LYS A 245 -18.06 -6.93 -5.21
N ASP A 246 -16.88 -6.84 -4.61
CA ASP A 246 -16.66 -7.02 -3.19
C ASP A 246 -16.30 -5.68 -2.54
N PHE A 247 -17.12 -5.29 -1.57
CA PHE A 247 -16.98 -4.09 -0.76
C PHE A 247 -16.85 -4.43 0.74
N SER A 248 -16.68 -5.71 1.09
CA SER A 248 -16.66 -6.21 2.47
C SER A 248 -15.40 -5.79 3.23
N ASN A 249 -14.25 -5.78 2.56
CA ASN A 249 -13.00 -5.34 3.16
C ASN A 249 -13.07 -3.84 3.55
N LYS A 250 -12.41 -3.49 4.65
CA LYS A 250 -12.41 -2.13 5.22
C LYS A 250 -11.41 -1.19 4.51
N MET A 251 -10.38 -1.76 3.88
CA MET A 251 -9.25 -1.01 3.32
C MET A 251 -9.33 -0.86 1.79
N PHE A 252 -9.78 -1.91 1.09
CA PHE A 252 -9.89 -1.95 -0.37
C PHE A 252 -11.26 -2.49 -0.81
N ILE A 253 -11.52 -2.37 -2.11
CA ILE A 253 -12.61 -3.05 -2.81
C ILE A 253 -12.00 -3.98 -3.88
N VAL A 254 -12.73 -5.00 -4.31
CA VAL A 254 -12.33 -5.85 -5.45
C VAL A 254 -13.48 -5.92 -6.45
N LEU A 255 -13.20 -5.62 -7.72
CA LEU A 255 -14.18 -5.61 -8.80
C LEU A 255 -13.74 -6.61 -9.87
N TYR A 256 -14.68 -7.44 -10.32
CA TYR A 256 -14.45 -8.49 -11.30
C TYR A 256 -15.33 -8.22 -12.52
N PHE A 257 -14.68 -8.16 -13.68
CA PHE A 257 -15.32 -7.92 -14.97
C PHE A 257 -14.89 -8.97 -16.01
N GLN A 258 -15.69 -9.15 -17.05
CA GLN A 258 -15.29 -9.87 -18.27
C GLN A 258 -15.40 -8.97 -19.49
N LYS A 259 -14.45 -9.10 -20.43
CA LYS A 259 -14.49 -8.40 -21.73
C LYS A 259 -15.62 -8.95 -22.59
N LYS A 260 -16.45 -8.08 -23.18
CA LYS A 260 -17.57 -8.48 -24.05
C LYS A 260 -17.06 -9.16 -25.32
N GLU A 261 -17.77 -10.19 -25.77
CA GLU A 261 -17.29 -11.04 -26.88
C GLU A 261 -17.21 -10.32 -28.22
N ASN A 262 -18.21 -9.50 -28.55
CA ASN A 262 -18.13 -8.54 -29.65
C ASN A 262 -19.24 -7.49 -29.54
N LYS A 263 -18.86 -6.21 -29.48
CA LYS A 263 -19.68 -5.11 -29.98
C LYS A 263 -18.73 -4.12 -30.64
N GLY A 264 -18.96 -3.83 -31.92
CA GLY A 264 -18.31 -2.70 -32.57
C GLY A 264 -18.57 -1.45 -31.75
N SER A 265 -17.52 -0.88 -31.15
CA SER A 265 -17.64 0.32 -30.35
C SER A 265 -18.05 1.47 -31.26
N LYS A 266 -19.28 1.97 -31.07
CA LYS A 266 -19.52 3.37 -31.44
C LYS A 266 -18.56 4.17 -30.57
N ASN A 267 -17.65 4.93 -31.20
CA ASN A 267 -16.74 5.84 -30.51
C ASN A 267 -17.58 6.88 -29.75
N LYS A 268 -17.95 6.53 -28.51
CA LYS A 268 -18.51 7.41 -27.52
C LYS A 268 -17.40 7.71 -26.54
N GLU A 269 -17.17 8.98 -26.32
CA GLU A 269 -16.38 9.48 -25.21
C GLU A 269 -16.95 8.90 -23.90
N ILE A 270 -16.05 8.38 -23.06
CA ILE A 270 -16.42 7.74 -21.79
C ILE A 270 -16.23 8.76 -20.68
N ASP A 271 -17.29 9.03 -19.92
CA ASP A 271 -17.25 9.86 -18.71
C ASP A 271 -16.52 9.09 -17.59
N TRP A 272 -15.21 9.32 -17.48
CA TRP A 272 -14.36 8.71 -16.46
C TRP A 272 -14.39 9.55 -15.17
N PRO A 273 -14.80 8.98 -14.02
CA PRO A 273 -14.74 9.69 -12.75
C PRO A 273 -13.29 9.78 -12.26
N GLU A 274 -12.90 10.95 -11.74
CA GLU A 274 -11.58 11.17 -11.15
C GLU A 274 -11.37 10.29 -9.90
N LEU A 275 -10.30 9.50 -9.88
CA LEU A 275 -9.94 8.65 -8.76
C LEU A 275 -9.08 9.41 -7.75
N LYS A 276 -9.67 9.81 -6.63
CA LYS A 276 -8.96 10.48 -5.53
C LYS A 276 -7.63 9.79 -5.18
N PRO A 277 -6.53 10.53 -4.91
CA PRO A 277 -5.26 9.97 -4.45
C PRO A 277 -5.37 9.11 -3.18
N CYS A 278 -4.63 7.99 -3.10
CA CYS A 278 -4.51 7.24 -1.85
C CYS A 278 -3.53 7.93 -0.90
N LEU A 279 -4.04 8.86 -0.08
CA LEU A 279 -3.25 9.52 0.95
C LEU A 279 -3.15 8.64 2.21
N TYR A 280 -2.05 7.90 2.33
CA TYR A 280 -1.72 7.14 3.53
C TYR A 280 -1.55 8.07 4.74
N LYS A 281 -2.56 8.09 5.63
CA LYS A 281 -2.57 8.93 6.83
C LYS A 281 -1.42 8.57 7.77
N ARG A 282 -0.89 9.57 8.48
CA ARG A 282 -0.03 9.33 9.65
C ARG A 282 -0.83 8.50 10.66
N ARG A 283 -0.29 7.36 11.05
CA ARG A 283 -0.70 6.57 12.23
C ARG A 283 0.25 6.92 13.38
#